data_AF-A0A0G3XGC6-F1
#
_entry.id   AF-A0A0G3XGC6-F1
#
_cell.length_a   1.000
_cell.length_b   1.000
_cell.length_c   1.000
_cell.angle_alpha   90.00
_cell.angle_beta   90.00
_cell.angle_gamma   90.00
#
_symmetry.space_group_name_H-M   'P 1'
#
loop_
_entity.id
_entity.type
_entity.pdbx_description
1 polymer ?
#
loop_
_entity_poly.entity_id
_entity_poly.type
_entity_poly.pdbx_seq_one_letter_code
_entity_poly.pdbx_strand_id
1 'polypeptide(L)'
;MKKMIAASLAAGLVSVAAPALADHHEEMKAEVVERNEKGHAIKVKVGDTVYPVCTPESQDGCINPREAGLNFGNAPLDHWPGAPASGLTPAEKMRTAEQNAAIAAEAEAEAPAE
;
A
#
# COMPACT_ATOMS: atom_id res chain seq x y z
N MET A 1 39.90 59.14 -4.90
CA MET A 1 40.31 58.69 -3.54
C MET A 1 39.27 57.68 -3.08
N LYS A 2 39.63 56.39 -2.95
CA LYS A 2 39.80 55.69 -1.64
C LYS A 2 38.45 55.62 -0.89
N LYS A 3 37.78 54.48 -0.64
CA LYS A 3 38.27 53.18 -0.13
C LYS A 3 37.16 52.11 -0.21
N MET A 4 37.58 50.86 -0.50
CA MET A 4 37.21 49.56 0.10
C MET A 4 35.72 49.22 0.34
N ILE A 5 35.18 48.22 -0.38
CA ILE A 5 35.02 46.80 0.02
C ILE A 5 34.25 46.60 1.34
N ALA A 6 33.06 46.01 1.23
CA ALA A 6 32.52 45.07 2.22
C ALA A 6 31.60 44.06 1.50
N ALA A 7 32.19 42.94 1.10
CA ALA A 7 31.48 41.73 0.71
C ALA A 7 30.96 41.06 1.99
N SER A 8 29.65 41.05 2.18
CA SER A 8 29.00 40.27 3.22
C SER A 8 28.62 38.91 2.62
N LEU A 9 29.50 37.92 2.74
CA LEU A 9 29.14 36.52 2.59
C LEU A 9 28.18 36.16 3.74
N ALA A 10 26.87 36.21 3.49
CA ALA A 10 25.93 35.44 4.29
C ALA A 10 25.91 34.02 3.71
N ALA A 11 26.74 33.15 4.28
CA ALA A 11 26.69 31.71 4.08
C ALA A 11 25.37 31.18 4.69
N GLY A 12 24.27 31.31 3.94
CA GLY A 12 22.98 30.74 4.28
C GLY A 12 22.88 29.34 3.69
N LEU A 13 23.12 28.33 4.54
CA LEU A 13 22.71 26.93 4.44
C LEU A 13 22.26 26.47 3.04
N VAL A 14 23.16 25.80 2.32
CA VAL A 14 22.76 24.88 1.26
C VAL A 14 22.00 23.74 1.95
N SER A 15 20.68 23.86 2.03
CA SER A 15 19.82 22.71 2.24
C SER A 15 20.09 21.78 1.06
N VAL A 16 20.95 20.79 1.28
CA VAL A 16 20.95 19.57 0.49
C VAL A 16 19.54 19.00 0.66
N ALA A 17 18.67 19.35 -0.29
CA ALA A 17 17.48 18.58 -0.57
C ALA A 17 18.01 17.20 -0.96
N ALA A 18 18.11 16.31 0.04
CA ALA A 18 18.21 14.90 -0.23
C ALA A 18 17.05 14.60 -1.19
N PRO A 19 17.30 14.00 -2.37
CA PRO A 19 16.19 13.45 -3.11
C PRO A 19 15.55 12.46 -2.15
N ALA A 20 14.30 12.73 -1.76
CA ALA A 20 13.43 11.68 -1.30
C ALA A 20 13.43 10.67 -2.45
N LEU A 21 14.22 9.61 -2.31
CA LEU A 21 14.07 8.42 -3.11
C LEU A 21 12.68 7.92 -2.73
N ALA A 22 11.67 8.39 -3.47
CA ALA A 22 10.40 7.70 -3.56
C ALA A 22 10.76 6.24 -3.81
N ASP A 23 10.36 5.38 -2.88
CA ASP A 23 10.52 3.94 -2.94
C ASP A 23 10.45 3.47 -4.39
N HIS A 24 11.51 2.81 -4.83
CA HIS A 24 11.46 1.95 -6.01
C HIS A 24 10.49 0.81 -5.68
N HIS A 25 9.18 1.11 -5.72
CA HIS A 25 8.16 0.12 -5.98
C HIS A 25 8.38 -0.31 -7.43
N GLU A 26 9.34 -1.21 -7.63
CA GLU A 26 9.33 -2.12 -8.78
C GLU A 26 7.97 -2.81 -8.72
N GLU A 27 6.99 -2.24 -9.42
CA GLU A 27 5.68 -2.84 -9.62
C GLU A 27 5.96 -4.26 -10.14
N MET A 28 5.72 -5.28 -9.33
CA MET A 28 5.81 -6.66 -9.75
C MET A 28 4.69 -6.90 -10.76
N LYS A 29 4.92 -6.49 -12.01
CA LYS A 29 3.97 -6.61 -13.11
C LYS A 29 3.85 -8.08 -13.44
N ALA A 30 2.72 -8.67 -13.06
CA ALA A 30 2.46 -10.05 -13.39
C ALA A 30 2.25 -10.17 -14.90
N GLU A 31 2.90 -11.15 -15.52
CA GLU A 31 2.70 -11.44 -16.94
C GLU A 31 1.43 -12.28 -17.11
N VAL A 32 0.52 -11.87 -18.01
CA VAL A 32 -0.70 -12.64 -18.27
C VAL A 32 -0.37 -13.87 -19.12
N VAL A 33 -0.48 -15.06 -18.51
CA VAL A 33 -0.19 -16.34 -19.16
C VAL A 33 -1.41 -16.86 -19.92
N GLU A 34 -2.60 -16.65 -19.37
CA GLU A 34 -3.83 -17.19 -19.94
C GLU A 34 -5.01 -16.22 -19.75
N ARG A 35 -5.82 -16.08 -20.79
CA ARG A 35 -7.08 -15.31 -20.77
C ARG A 35 -8.25 -16.22 -21.13
N ASN A 36 -9.42 -15.96 -20.54
CA ASN A 36 -10.66 -16.64 -20.89
C ASN A 36 -11.28 -16.09 -22.19
N GLU A 37 -12.39 -16.69 -22.63
CA GLU A 37 -13.15 -16.29 -23.83
C GLU A 37 -13.65 -14.83 -23.80
N LYS A 38 -13.78 -14.25 -22.60
CA LYS A 38 -14.20 -12.86 -22.38
C LYS A 38 -13.01 -11.88 -22.38
N GLY A 39 -11.78 -12.37 -22.58
CA GLY A 39 -10.55 -11.57 -22.59
C GLY A 39 -9.99 -11.23 -21.20
N HIS A 40 -10.54 -11.80 -20.12
CA HIS A 40 -10.01 -11.58 -18.77
C HIS A 40 -8.86 -12.54 -18.46
N ALA A 41 -7.83 -12.04 -17.78
CA ALA A 41 -6.71 -12.88 -17.33
C ALA A 41 -7.19 -13.86 -16.25
N ILE A 42 -6.90 -15.15 -16.45
CA ILE A 42 -7.25 -16.23 -15.51
C ILE A 42 -6.01 -16.85 -14.86
N LYS A 43 -4.83 -16.69 -15.47
CA LYS A 43 -3.54 -17.04 -14.87
C LYS A 43 -2.52 -15.97 -15.17
N VAL A 44 -1.72 -15.66 -14.16
CA VAL A 44 -0.61 -14.71 -14.26
C VAL A 44 0.67 -15.33 -13.71
N LYS A 45 1.81 -14.95 -14.29
CA LYS A 45 3.14 -15.31 -13.81
C LYS A 45 3.69 -14.14 -13.00
N VAL A 46 4.04 -14.37 -11.74
CA VAL A 46 4.74 -13.41 -10.89
C VAL A 46 6.13 -14.00 -10.63
N GLY A 47 7.16 -13.39 -11.21
CA GLY A 47 8.51 -13.97 -11.23
C GLY A 47 8.53 -15.29 -12.00
N ASP A 48 8.75 -16.41 -11.29
CA ASP A 48 8.77 -17.76 -11.87
C ASP A 48 7.56 -18.64 -11.52
N THR A 49 6.64 -18.12 -10.71
CA THR A 49 5.47 -18.87 -10.26
C THR A 49 4.21 -18.42 -11.00
N VAL A 50 3.42 -19.39 -11.46
CA VAL A 50 2.12 -19.15 -12.09
C VAL A 50 1.02 -19.26 -11.04
N TYR A 51 0.24 -18.18 -10.89
CA TYR A 51 -0.89 -18.11 -9.97
C TYR A 51 -2.21 -17.95 -10.74
N PRO A 52 -3.29 -18.61 -10.31
CA PRO A 52 -4.63 -18.32 -10.80
C PRO A 52 -5.08 -16.94 -10.30
N VAL A 53 -5.79 -16.19 -11.14
CA VAL A 53 -6.34 -14.88 -10.77
C VAL A 53 -7.66 -15.07 -10.03
N CYS A 54 -7.85 -14.35 -8.91
CA CYS A 54 -9.08 -14.44 -8.14
C CYS A 54 -10.29 -13.99 -8.98
N THR A 55 -11.37 -14.76 -8.89
CA THR A 55 -12.64 -14.49 -9.54
C THR A 55 -13.75 -14.32 -8.48
N PRO A 56 -14.93 -13.80 -8.84
CA PRO A 56 -16.06 -13.75 -7.92
C PRO A 56 -16.45 -15.12 -7.34
N GLU A 57 -16.11 -16.21 -8.03
CA GLU A 57 -16.42 -17.59 -7.67
C GLU A 57 -15.30 -18.26 -6.85
N SER A 58 -14.10 -17.67 -6.81
CA SER A 58 -12.92 -18.24 -6.15
C SER A 58 -12.03 -17.12 -5.58
N GLN A 59 -12.03 -17.01 -4.25
CA GLN A 59 -11.31 -15.98 -3.50
C GLN A 59 -10.14 -16.54 -2.67
N ASP A 60 -9.97 -17.86 -2.62
CA ASP A 60 -8.90 -18.54 -1.88
C ASP A 60 -7.88 -19.17 -2.83
N GLY A 61 -6.58 -19.13 -2.45
CA GLY A 61 -5.51 -19.76 -3.22
C GLY A 61 -5.20 -19.12 -4.58
N CYS A 62 -5.66 -17.89 -4.78
CA CYS A 62 -5.50 -17.11 -6.01
C CYS A 62 -4.84 -15.76 -5.71
N ILE A 63 -4.31 -15.11 -6.75
CA ILE A 63 -3.77 -13.76 -6.65
C ILE A 63 -4.85 -12.72 -6.95
N ASN A 64 -4.92 -11.68 -6.12
CA ASN A 64 -5.80 -10.55 -6.37
C ASN A 64 -5.41 -9.86 -7.69
N PRO A 65 -6.37 -9.58 -8.59
CA PRO A 65 -6.08 -8.90 -9.85
C PRO A 65 -5.27 -7.60 -9.71
N ARG A 66 -5.53 -6.79 -8.66
CA ARG A 66 -4.80 -5.54 -8.39
C ARG A 66 -3.34 -5.78 -7.98
N GLU A 67 -3.10 -6.79 -7.15
CA GLU A 67 -1.74 -7.22 -6.76
C GLU A 67 -0.97 -7.78 -7.95
N ALA A 68 -1.67 -8.37 -8.92
CA ALA A 68 -1.10 -8.81 -10.18
C ALA A 68 -0.85 -7.65 -11.19
N GLY A 69 -1.12 -6.39 -10.81
CA GLY A 69 -1.00 -5.24 -11.70
C GLY A 69 -2.07 -5.17 -12.79
N LEU A 70 -3.19 -5.89 -12.63
CA LEU A 70 -4.31 -5.89 -13.56
C LEU A 70 -5.31 -4.78 -13.20
N ASN A 71 -5.90 -4.16 -14.23
CA ASN A 71 -6.83 -3.03 -14.07
C ASN A 71 -8.28 -3.42 -13.71
N PHE A 72 -8.50 -4.64 -13.24
CA PHE A 72 -9.82 -5.15 -12.83
C PHE A 72 -9.73 -5.79 -11.44
N GLY A 73 -10.83 -6.27 -10.88
CA GLY A 73 -10.88 -6.83 -9.52
C GLY A 73 -11.31 -5.85 -8.44
N ASN A 74 -11.41 -6.34 -7.20
CA ASN A 74 -11.96 -5.57 -6.08
C ASN A 74 -11.20 -4.26 -5.88
N ALA A 75 -11.96 -3.20 -5.59
CA ALA A 75 -11.41 -1.92 -5.20
C ALA A 75 -10.49 -2.09 -3.97
N PRO A 76 -9.46 -1.25 -3.83
CA PRO A 76 -8.73 -1.15 -2.56
C PRO A 76 -9.73 -1.06 -1.42
N LEU A 77 -9.52 -1.80 -0.34
CA LEU A 77 -10.35 -1.66 0.85
C LEU A 77 -10.16 -0.24 1.37
N ASP A 78 -11.25 0.53 1.47
CA ASP A 78 -11.21 1.89 2.05
C ASP A 78 -10.70 1.86 3.49
N HIS A 79 -10.90 0.73 4.19
CA HIS A 79 -10.52 0.54 5.59
C HIS A 79 -10.30 -0.94 5.96
N TRP A 80 -9.32 -1.23 6.84
CA TRP A 80 -9.07 -2.56 7.39
C TRP A 80 -9.64 -2.69 8.81
N PRO A 81 -10.49 -3.69 9.09
CA PRO A 81 -11.20 -3.78 10.37
C PRO A 81 -10.32 -4.21 11.57
N GLY A 82 -9.00 -4.32 11.40
CA GLY A 82 -8.02 -4.64 12.46
C GLY A 82 -7.70 -6.13 12.61
N ALA A 83 -8.46 -7.01 11.94
CA ALA A 83 -8.27 -8.46 11.98
C ALA A 83 -8.82 -9.12 10.70
N PRO A 84 -8.42 -10.36 10.37
CA PRO A 84 -9.01 -11.09 9.24
C PRO A 84 -10.52 -11.24 9.41
N ALA A 85 -11.27 -11.10 8.31
CA ALA A 85 -12.73 -11.15 8.32
C ALA A 85 -13.33 -12.43 8.92
N SER A 86 -12.57 -13.53 8.90
CA SER A 86 -12.93 -14.82 9.50
C SER A 86 -13.04 -14.77 11.03
N GLY A 87 -12.32 -13.85 11.68
CA GLY A 87 -12.27 -13.69 13.14
C GLY A 87 -13.15 -12.57 13.68
N LEU A 88 -13.91 -11.87 12.83
CA LEU A 88 -14.69 -10.69 13.20
C LEU A 88 -16.20 -10.94 13.16
N THR A 89 -16.91 -10.38 14.13
CA THR A 89 -18.38 -10.29 14.12
C THR A 89 -18.87 -9.33 13.04
N PRO A 90 -20.16 -9.41 12.63
CA PRO A 90 -20.73 -8.47 11.66
C PRO A 90 -20.61 -6.99 12.06
N ALA A 91 -20.75 -6.68 13.35
CA ALA A 91 -20.59 -5.31 13.84
C ALA A 91 -19.14 -4.82 13.70
N GLU A 92 -18.16 -5.69 14.01
CA GLU A 92 -16.74 -5.33 13.92
C GLU A 92 -16.27 -5.11 12.49
N LYS A 93 -16.88 -5.81 11.52
CA LYS A 93 -16.62 -5.64 10.08
C LYS A 93 -17.09 -4.29 9.53
N MET A 94 -18.04 -3.64 10.18
CA MET A 94 -18.63 -2.38 9.74
C MET A 94 -18.05 -1.14 10.46
N ARG A 95 -17.08 -1.33 11.35
CA ARG A 95 -16.42 -0.22 12.03
C ARG A 95 -15.63 0.64 11.07
N THR A 96 -15.61 1.94 11.31
CA THR A 96 -14.81 2.90 10.53
C THR A 96 -13.33 2.87 10.93
N ALA A 97 -12.50 3.49 10.09
CA ALA A 97 -11.09 3.74 10.40
C ALA A 97 -10.90 4.47 11.71
N GLU A 98 -11.73 5.48 11.96
CA GLU A 98 -11.72 6.29 13.16
C GLU A 98 -12.06 5.45 14.41
N GLN A 99 -13.06 4.58 14.32
CA GLN A 99 -13.46 3.70 15.42
C GLN A 99 -12.38 2.66 15.76
N ASN A 100 -11.70 2.11 14.74
CA ASN A 100 -10.62 1.17 14.98
C ASN A 100 -9.37 1.87 15.53
N ALA A 101 -9.06 3.08 15.06
CA ALA A 101 -7.95 3.87 15.57
C ALA A 101 -8.18 4.27 17.04
N ALA A 102 -9.41 4.66 17.40
CA ALA A 102 -9.77 4.98 18.78
C ALA A 102 -9.57 3.77 19.72
N ILE A 103 -10.04 2.59 19.33
CA ILE A 103 -9.89 1.37 20.13
C ILE A 103 -8.42 0.93 20.23
N ALA A 104 -7.64 1.07 19.16
CA ALA A 104 -6.21 0.80 19.19
C ALA A 104 -5.48 1.75 20.16
N ALA A 105 -5.80 3.04 20.13
CA ALA A 105 -5.21 4.03 21.04
C ALA A 105 -5.62 3.81 22.50
N GLU A 106 -6.86 3.37 22.77
CA GLU A 106 -7.31 2.99 24.10
C GLU A 106 -6.59 1.74 24.62
N ALA A 107 -6.40 0.73 23.76
CA ALA A 107 -5.64 -0.47 24.11
C ALA A 107 -4.15 -0.17 24.40
N GLU A 108 -3.57 0.80 23.69
CA GLU A 108 -2.19 1.27 23.94
C GLU A 108 -2.09 2.12 25.23
N ALA A 109 -3.17 2.81 25.62
CA ALA A 109 -3.21 3.61 26.85
C ALA A 109 -3.42 2.77 28.14
N GLU A 110 -3.96 1.55 28.02
CA GLU A 110 -4.12 0.60 29.15
C GLU A 110 -2.98 -0.41 29.28
N ALA A 111 -1.97 -0.39 28.40
CA ALA A 111 -0.78 -1.21 28.57
C ALA A 111 -0.01 -0.72 29.81
N PRO A 112 0.26 -1.59 30.82
CA PRO A 112 1.02 -1.17 31.98
C PRO A 112 2.40 -0.70 31.52
N ALA A 113 2.77 0.53 31.90
CA ALA A 113 4.14 0.97 31.83
C ALA A 113 5.00 -0.03 32.62
N GLU A 114 5.88 -0.76 31.93
CA GLU A 114 6.90 -1.61 32.56
C GLU A 114 7.80 -0.80 33.51
#